data_AF-A0A3N9UMU4-F1
#
_entry.id   AF-A0A3N9UMU4-F1
#
_cell.length_a   1.000
_cell.length_b   1.000
_cell.length_c   1.000
_cell.angle_alpha   90.00
_cell.angle_beta   90.00
_cell.angle_gamma   90.00
#
_symmetry.space_group_name_H-M   'P 1'
#
loop_
_entity.id
_entity.type
_entity.pdbx_description
1 polymer ?
#
loop_
_entity_poly.entity_id
_entity_poly.type
_entity_poly.pdbx_seq_one_letter_code
_entity_poly.pdbx_strand_id
1 'polypeptide(L)'
;MGLFINENEHPGLFRQTTSPIEPNQIEYRRDAMADFLEEQIVSNKNIHRAIDMLNNSQNKITQQQIRRWKEIEDRLIELKFLTSRHEKLEHDVIDWLEKLENQNSELHGLIKTEKEDKQKLLNKIQHVDISHENLVKQLQQFELSKEEIVKRLDQFDGMKNEVVLRLEQLGTVNEEVLQKMDQQHDLHHHMAEQMTVIEETQQEVLKRVDHQEGFMEKMIHQIDHVRFILFERTNSLEEKIEKVYQQTISFIQKFKSDSNKKPTFVPYKENDE
;
A
#
# COMPACT_ATOMS: atom_id res chain seq x y z
N MET A 1 26.22 26.14 152.35
CA MET A 1 25.26 27.01 151.65
C MET A 1 24.21 27.44 152.67
N GLY A 2 24.01 28.74 152.87
CA GLY A 2 22.84 29.24 153.60
C GLY A 2 21.60 29.08 152.72
N LEU A 3 20.51 28.57 153.28
CA LEU A 3 19.23 28.45 152.61
C LEU A 3 18.61 29.85 152.48
N PHE A 4 18.65 30.41 151.27
CA PHE A 4 17.80 31.53 150.87
C PHE A 4 16.41 30.95 150.55
N ILE A 5 15.42 31.24 151.39
CA ILE A 5 14.03 30.84 151.15
C ILE A 5 13.32 32.05 150.53
N ASN A 6 12.98 31.93 149.24
CA ASN A 6 12.20 32.91 148.51
C ASN A 6 10.71 32.68 148.82
N GLU A 7 10.11 33.55 149.64
CA GLU A 7 8.72 33.40 150.11
C GLU A 7 7.65 33.64 149.02
N ASN A 8 8.03 34.12 147.83
CA ASN A 8 7.08 34.51 146.79
C ASN A 8 6.64 33.39 145.84
N GLU A 9 7.33 32.24 145.79
CA GLU A 9 7.00 31.16 144.84
C GLU A 9 6.40 29.90 145.48
N HIS A 10 6.47 29.74 146.81
CA HIS A 10 5.98 28.53 147.49
C HIS A 10 5.32 28.81 148.85
N PRO A 11 4.03 29.23 148.89
CA PRO A 11 3.32 29.61 150.12
C PRO A 11 2.93 28.42 151.05
N GLY A 12 3.35 27.19 150.74
CA GLY A 12 2.98 25.98 151.47
C GLY A 12 4.03 25.47 152.49
N LEU A 13 5.13 26.20 152.70
CA LEU A 13 6.22 25.74 153.57
C LEU A 13 6.03 26.21 155.02
N PHE A 14 5.49 25.32 155.86
CA PHE A 14 5.30 25.56 157.29
C PHE A 14 6.61 25.39 158.06
N ARG A 15 7.01 26.44 158.80
CA ARG A 15 8.14 26.43 159.75
C ARG A 15 7.66 25.88 161.09
N GLN A 16 8.11 24.69 161.47
CA GLN A 16 7.72 24.06 162.74
C GLN A 16 8.58 24.63 163.90
N THR A 17 7.93 25.17 164.94
CA THR A 17 8.54 25.94 166.05
C THR A 17 8.78 25.11 167.33
N THR A 18 8.72 23.78 167.25
CA THR A 18 8.83 22.89 168.42
C THR A 18 10.25 22.38 168.65
N SER A 19 10.71 22.46 169.89
CA SER A 19 12.02 22.01 170.38
C SER A 19 12.26 20.52 170.06
N PRO A 20 13.49 20.13 169.67
CA PRO A 20 13.78 18.81 169.12
C PRO A 20 13.71 17.73 170.20
N ILE A 21 12.73 16.84 170.07
CA ILE A 21 12.60 15.62 170.86
C ILE A 21 13.31 14.52 170.08
N GLU A 22 14.41 14.04 170.67
CA GLU A 22 15.08 12.76 170.40
C GLU A 22 15.97 12.64 169.13
N PRO A 23 17.08 11.87 169.23
CA PRO A 23 18.08 11.75 168.19
C PRO A 23 17.55 10.93 167.01
N ASN A 24 16.99 11.60 166.00
CA ASN A 24 16.61 11.00 164.72
C ASN A 24 17.82 10.68 163.80
N GLN A 25 19.02 10.58 164.39
CA GLN A 25 20.16 9.91 163.77
C GLN A 25 20.14 8.46 164.21
N ILE A 26 19.25 7.69 163.60
CA ILE A 26 19.58 6.29 163.35
C ILE A 26 20.77 6.36 162.41
N GLU A 27 21.95 6.02 162.92
CA GLU A 27 23.09 5.69 162.09
C GLU A 27 22.62 4.56 161.16
N TYR A 28 22.11 4.93 159.99
CA TYR A 28 21.91 4.00 158.89
C TYR A 28 23.34 3.60 158.54
N ARG A 29 23.86 2.58 159.23
CA ARG A 29 24.82 1.67 158.62
C ARG A 29 24.09 1.08 157.42
N ARG A 30 24.02 1.86 156.34
CA ARG A 30 24.02 1.34 154.99
C ARG A 30 25.26 0.48 154.98
N ASP A 31 25.03 -0.82 155.13
CA ASP A 31 26.04 -1.78 154.77
C ASP A 31 26.34 -1.44 153.31
N ALA A 32 27.50 -0.82 153.06
CA ALA A 32 27.87 -0.39 151.72
C ALA A 32 27.78 -1.56 150.73
N MET A 33 27.89 -2.79 151.25
CA MET A 33 27.65 -4.02 150.52
C MET A 33 26.18 -4.26 150.18
N ALA A 34 25.23 -3.96 151.06
CA ALA A 34 23.79 -4.09 150.80
C ALA A 34 23.30 -3.06 149.78
N ASP A 35 23.74 -1.79 149.90
CA ASP A 35 23.46 -0.76 148.90
C ASP A 35 24.08 -1.13 147.55
N PHE A 36 25.32 -1.64 147.54
CA PHE A 36 25.99 -2.13 146.34
C PHE A 36 25.25 -3.32 145.71
N LEU A 37 24.78 -4.28 146.53
CA LEU A 37 24.00 -5.42 146.05
C LEU A 37 22.64 -4.98 145.50
N GLU A 38 21.97 -4.02 146.13
CA GLU A 38 20.71 -3.46 145.63
C GLU A 38 20.93 -2.69 144.32
N GLU A 39 21.98 -1.86 144.24
CA GLU A 39 22.40 -1.20 143.00
C GLU A 39 22.77 -2.22 141.92
N GLN A 40 23.43 -3.33 142.28
CA GLN A 40 23.74 -4.40 141.34
C GLN A 40 22.48 -5.10 140.85
N ILE A 41 21.50 -5.38 141.72
CA ILE A 41 20.21 -5.98 141.34
C ILE A 41 19.44 -5.03 140.42
N VAL A 42 19.36 -3.74 140.77
CA VAL A 42 18.70 -2.72 139.96
C VAL A 42 19.41 -2.53 138.62
N SER A 43 20.74 -2.49 138.62
CA SER A 43 21.59 -2.40 137.42
C SER A 43 21.38 -3.61 136.52
N ASN A 44 21.45 -4.83 137.06
CA ASN A 44 21.18 -6.06 136.32
C ASN A 44 19.76 -6.08 135.75
N LYS A 45 18.76 -5.62 136.50
CA LYS A 45 17.36 -5.53 136.03
C LYS A 45 17.22 -4.50 134.91
N ASN A 46 17.93 -3.38 134.98
CA ASN A 46 17.96 -2.38 133.92
C ASN A 46 18.73 -2.88 132.68
N ILE A 47 19.81 -3.63 132.87
CA ILE A 47 20.55 -4.30 131.79
C ILE A 47 19.65 -5.32 131.09
N HIS A 48 18.94 -6.18 131.84
CA HIS A 48 18.00 -7.13 131.25
C HIS A 48 16.90 -6.43 130.46
N ARG A 49 16.31 -5.36 131.00
CA ARG A 49 15.33 -4.55 130.24
C ARG A 49 15.95 -3.93 128.98
N ALA A 50 17.18 -3.41 129.04
CA ALA A 50 17.86 -2.84 127.89
C ALA A 50 18.16 -3.91 126.84
N ILE A 51 18.57 -5.11 127.24
CA ILE A 51 18.78 -6.28 126.36
C ILE A 51 17.45 -6.71 125.73
N ASP A 52 16.36 -6.76 126.49
CA ASP A 52 15.03 -7.10 125.96
C ASP A 52 14.52 -6.05 124.98
N MET A 53 14.70 -4.76 125.29
CA MET A 53 14.38 -3.65 124.38
C MET A 53 15.24 -3.69 123.11
N LEU A 54 16.53 -3.98 123.24
CA LEU A 54 17.45 -4.15 122.11
C LEU A 54 17.02 -5.34 121.25
N ASN A 55 16.72 -6.49 121.84
CA ASN A 55 16.24 -7.68 121.14
C ASN A 55 14.92 -7.41 120.41
N ASN A 56 13.97 -6.74 121.06
CA ASN A 56 12.70 -6.35 120.45
C ASN A 56 12.90 -5.37 119.28
N SER A 57 13.77 -4.38 119.46
CA SER A 57 14.15 -3.42 118.40
C SER A 57 14.84 -4.12 117.23
N GLN A 58 15.79 -5.02 117.52
CA GLN A 58 16.51 -5.81 116.53
C GLN A 58 15.56 -6.69 115.74
N ASN A 59 14.66 -7.41 116.41
CA ASN A 59 13.63 -8.22 115.77
C ASN A 59 12.73 -7.37 114.85
N LYS A 60 12.33 -6.17 115.30
CA LYS A 60 11.53 -5.23 114.49
C LYS A 60 12.29 -4.76 113.25
N ILE A 61 13.58 -4.41 113.39
CA ILE A 61 14.44 -4.02 112.28
C ILE A 61 14.60 -5.18 111.29
N THR A 62 14.89 -6.38 111.76
CA THR A 62 15.01 -7.58 110.91
C THR A 62 13.72 -7.86 110.16
N GLN A 63 12.55 -7.76 110.80
CA GLN A 63 11.26 -7.91 110.12
C GLN A 63 11.03 -6.84 109.05
N GLN A 64 11.39 -5.59 109.31
CA GLN A 64 11.28 -4.52 108.30
C GLN A 64 12.22 -4.76 107.11
N GLN A 65 13.44 -5.20 107.37
CA GLN A 65 14.39 -5.55 106.32
C GLN A 65 13.86 -6.71 105.46
N ILE A 66 13.35 -7.78 106.07
CA ILE A 66 12.74 -8.91 105.34
C ILE A 66 11.59 -8.44 104.46
N ARG A 67 10.71 -7.57 104.97
CA ARG A 67 9.59 -7.02 104.17
C ARG A 67 10.09 -6.21 102.97
N ARG A 68 11.09 -5.35 103.16
CA ARG A 68 11.68 -4.57 102.07
C ARG A 68 12.37 -5.44 101.04
N TRP A 69 13.10 -6.48 101.49
CA TRP A 69 13.74 -7.43 100.59
C TRP A 69 12.71 -8.18 99.75
N LYS A 70 11.61 -8.61 100.35
CA LYS A 70 10.52 -9.25 99.62
C LYS A 70 9.88 -8.30 98.60
N GLU A 71 9.65 -7.04 98.97
CA GLU A 71 9.12 -6.05 98.03
C GLU A 71 10.08 -5.79 96.85
N ILE A 72 11.39 -5.73 97.12
CA ILE A 72 12.40 -5.59 96.06
C ILE A 72 12.43 -6.84 95.17
N GLU A 73 12.33 -8.03 95.75
CA GLU A 73 12.27 -9.29 95.00
C GLU A 73 11.04 -9.35 94.09
N ASP A 74 9.85 -9.01 94.61
CA ASP A 74 8.61 -8.95 93.84
C ASP A 74 8.74 -7.96 92.66
N ARG A 75 9.32 -6.77 92.89
CA ARG A 75 9.58 -5.78 91.83
C ARG A 75 10.61 -6.26 90.81
N LEU A 76 11.65 -6.99 91.22
CA LEU A 76 12.65 -7.56 90.30
C LEU A 76 12.03 -8.65 89.42
N ILE A 77 11.13 -9.47 89.98
CA ILE A 77 10.38 -10.48 89.21
C ILE A 77 9.46 -9.78 88.19
N GLU A 78 8.74 -8.73 88.61
CA GLU A 78 7.89 -7.95 87.72
C GLU A 78 8.70 -7.29 86.59
N LEU A 79 9.82 -6.64 86.91
CA LEU A 79 10.72 -6.05 85.91
C LEU A 79 11.23 -7.09 84.93
N LYS A 80 11.65 -8.27 85.41
CA LYS A 80 12.10 -9.36 84.53
C LYS A 80 10.99 -9.82 83.59
N PHE A 81 9.77 -9.97 84.10
CA PHE A 81 8.62 -10.33 83.29
C PHE A 81 8.29 -9.26 82.23
N LEU A 82 8.34 -7.98 82.61
CA LEU A 82 8.15 -6.86 81.69
C LEU A 82 9.24 -6.83 80.61
N THR A 83 10.50 -7.04 80.95
CA THR A 83 11.60 -7.12 79.99
C THR A 83 11.40 -8.24 78.99
N SER A 84 11.05 -9.46 79.43
CA SER A 84 10.77 -10.57 78.50
C SER A 84 9.59 -10.29 77.57
N ARG A 85 8.57 -9.56 78.06
CA ARG A 85 7.44 -9.13 77.22
C ARG A 85 7.85 -8.06 76.22
N HIS A 86 8.71 -7.11 76.60
CA HIS A 86 9.26 -6.11 75.68
C HIS A 86 10.12 -6.76 74.61
N GLU A 87 11.02 -7.69 74.96
CA GLU A 87 11.81 -8.44 73.98
C GLU A 87 10.91 -9.13 72.96
N LYS A 88 9.83 -9.81 73.40
CA LYS A 88 8.89 -10.44 72.48
C LYS A 88 8.22 -9.43 71.53
N LEU A 89 7.78 -8.30 72.07
CA LEU A 89 7.18 -7.24 71.28
C LEU A 89 8.18 -6.66 70.26
N GLU A 90 9.43 -6.47 70.64
CA GLU A 90 10.49 -6.01 69.74
C GLU A 90 10.71 -6.98 68.58
N HIS A 91 10.74 -8.29 68.85
CA HIS A 91 10.82 -9.32 67.79
C HIS A 91 9.60 -9.26 66.87
N ASP A 92 8.37 -9.20 67.43
CA ASP A 92 7.15 -9.10 66.63
C ASP A 92 7.15 -7.83 65.74
N VAL A 93 7.65 -6.71 66.26
CA VAL A 93 7.80 -5.45 65.51
C VAL A 93 8.83 -5.58 64.39
N ILE A 94 9.98 -6.21 64.65
CA ILE A 94 11.01 -6.46 63.63
C ILE A 94 10.45 -7.35 62.51
N ASP A 95 9.75 -8.44 62.85
CA ASP A 95 9.12 -9.33 61.88
C ASP A 95 8.09 -8.60 61.01
N TRP A 96 7.33 -7.66 61.60
CA TRP A 96 6.39 -6.83 60.85
C TRP A 96 7.10 -5.83 59.94
N LEU A 97 8.18 -5.22 60.39
CA LEU A 97 8.99 -4.31 59.57
C LEU A 97 9.62 -5.04 58.38
N GLU A 98 10.15 -6.25 58.58
CA GLU A 98 10.71 -7.07 57.51
C GLU A 98 9.63 -7.45 56.47
N LYS A 99 8.44 -7.85 56.93
CA LYS A 99 7.30 -8.13 56.03
C LYS A 99 6.90 -6.90 55.22
N LEU A 100 6.84 -5.72 55.85
CA LEU A 100 6.49 -4.48 55.19
C LEU A 100 7.56 -4.06 54.17
N GLU A 101 8.84 -4.23 54.51
CA GLU A 101 9.95 -3.97 53.59
C GLU A 101 9.90 -4.89 52.37
N ASN A 102 9.65 -6.18 52.57
CA ASN A 102 9.48 -7.15 51.48
C ASN A 102 8.32 -6.78 50.56
N GLN A 103 7.15 -6.45 51.12
CA GLN A 103 5.99 -6.00 50.34
C GLN A 103 6.27 -4.71 49.56
N ASN A 104 6.99 -3.76 50.17
CA ASN A 104 7.35 -2.51 49.50
C ASN A 104 8.34 -2.75 48.35
N SER A 105 9.28 -3.69 48.52
CA SER A 105 10.21 -4.13 47.46
C SER A 105 9.47 -4.78 46.29
N GLU A 106 8.52 -5.68 46.56
CA GLU A 106 7.66 -6.29 45.54
C GLU A 106 6.86 -5.23 44.78
N LEU A 107 6.25 -4.28 45.50
CA LEU A 107 5.49 -3.18 44.91
C LEU A 107 6.36 -2.29 44.01
N HIS A 108 7.60 -1.99 44.43
CA HIS A 108 8.56 -1.27 43.58
C HIS A 108 8.91 -2.07 42.32
N GLY A 109 9.06 -3.39 42.44
CA GLY A 109 9.24 -4.29 41.30
C GLY A 109 8.07 -4.21 40.32
N LEU A 110 6.83 -4.31 40.81
CA LEU A 110 5.62 -4.22 39.99
C LEU A 110 5.53 -2.87 39.27
N ILE A 111 5.73 -1.75 39.98
CA ILE A 111 5.72 -0.40 39.38
C ILE A 111 6.76 -0.27 38.27
N LYS A 112 7.96 -0.84 38.46
CA LYS A 112 9.00 -0.82 37.44
C LYS A 112 8.57 -1.60 36.20
N THR A 113 8.04 -2.81 36.37
CA THR A 113 7.55 -3.62 35.25
C THR A 113 6.39 -2.96 34.52
N GLU A 114 5.43 -2.37 35.23
CA GLU A 114 4.31 -1.63 34.65
C GLU A 114 4.80 -0.45 33.81
N LYS A 115 5.81 0.29 34.30
CA LYS A 115 6.43 1.39 33.55
C LYS A 115 7.10 0.90 32.27
N GLU A 116 7.81 -0.21 32.31
CA GLU A 116 8.45 -0.81 31.13
C GLU A 116 7.40 -1.26 30.10
N ASP A 117 6.32 -1.89 30.55
CA ASP A 117 5.24 -2.34 29.67
C ASP A 117 4.45 -1.18 29.08
N LYS A 118 4.21 -0.11 29.85
CA LYS A 118 3.65 1.14 29.35
C LYS A 118 4.52 1.75 28.25
N GLN A 119 5.84 1.73 28.40
CA GLN A 119 6.76 2.23 27.36
C GLN A 119 6.70 1.37 26.10
N LYS A 120 6.66 0.04 26.23
CA LYS A 120 6.49 -0.86 25.07
C LYS A 120 5.16 -0.60 24.36
N LEU A 121 4.08 -0.37 25.11
CA LEU A 121 2.77 -0.05 24.56
C LEU A 121 2.79 1.28 23.81
N LEU A 122 3.41 2.32 24.39
CA LEU A 122 3.58 3.62 23.73
C LEU A 122 4.32 3.49 22.40
N ASN A 123 5.41 2.71 22.36
CA ASN A 123 6.17 2.48 21.14
C ASN A 123 5.33 1.74 20.08
N LYS A 124 4.50 0.77 20.50
CA LYS A 124 3.57 0.08 19.58
C LYS A 124 2.50 1.02 19.04
N ILE A 125 1.94 1.89 19.87
CA ILE A 125 0.95 2.91 19.44
C ILE A 125 1.59 3.85 18.41
N GLN A 126 2.80 4.35 18.68
CA GLN A 126 3.53 5.18 17.72
C GLN A 126 3.77 4.47 16.38
N HIS A 127 4.10 3.18 16.40
CA HIS A 127 4.26 2.41 15.17
C HIS A 127 2.95 2.28 14.39
N VAL A 128 1.82 2.05 15.09
CA VAL A 128 0.48 2.03 14.49
C VAL A 128 0.12 3.39 13.89
N ASP A 129 0.42 4.48 14.58
CA ASP A 129 0.16 5.84 14.08
C ASP A 129 0.94 6.12 12.79
N ILE A 130 2.23 5.78 12.75
CA ILE A 130 3.07 5.91 11.54
C ILE A 130 2.52 5.01 10.41
N SER A 131 2.10 3.79 10.73
CA SER A 131 1.50 2.87 9.76
C SER A 131 0.19 3.43 9.19
N HIS A 132 -0.68 4.00 10.03
CA HIS A 132 -1.91 4.66 9.62
C HIS A 132 -1.64 5.86 8.71
N GLU A 133 -0.68 6.73 9.04
CA GLU A 133 -0.30 7.84 8.16
C GLU A 133 0.13 7.37 6.77
N ASN A 134 0.88 6.27 6.70
CA ASN A 134 1.31 5.69 5.42
C ASN A 134 0.13 5.12 4.63
N LEU A 135 -0.82 4.43 5.29
CA LEU A 135 -2.03 3.93 4.64
C LEU A 135 -2.88 5.08 4.08
N VAL A 136 -3.02 6.19 4.82
CA VAL A 136 -3.73 7.37 4.34
C VAL A 136 -3.07 7.96 3.09
N LYS A 137 -1.73 8.06 3.07
CA LYS A 137 -1.00 8.52 1.88
C LYS A 137 -1.20 7.60 0.67
N GLN A 138 -1.18 6.28 0.88
CA GLN A 138 -1.45 5.30 -0.18
C GLN A 138 -2.87 5.40 -0.71
N LEU A 139 -3.86 5.59 0.16
CA LEU A 139 -5.25 5.81 -0.25
C LEU A 139 -5.42 7.09 -1.08
N GLN A 140 -4.74 8.17 -0.71
CA GLN A 140 -4.74 9.41 -1.49
C GLN A 140 -4.14 9.21 -2.89
N GLN A 141 -3.03 8.47 -3.00
CA GLN A 141 -2.44 8.12 -4.29
C GLN A 141 -3.37 7.25 -5.14
N PHE A 142 -4.08 6.31 -4.52
CA PHE A 142 -5.06 5.48 -5.20
C PHE A 142 -6.23 6.31 -5.75
N GLU A 143 -6.74 7.27 -4.97
CA GLU A 143 -7.82 8.16 -5.43
C GLU A 143 -7.37 9.00 -6.64
N LEU A 144 -6.14 9.54 -6.63
CA LEU A 144 -5.57 10.27 -7.77
C LEU A 144 -5.43 9.36 -9.02
N SER A 145 -4.96 8.13 -8.84
CA SER A 145 -4.84 7.17 -9.95
C SER A 145 -6.20 6.81 -10.53
N LYS A 146 -7.21 6.63 -9.67
CA LYS A 146 -8.60 6.40 -10.09
C LYS A 146 -9.15 7.57 -10.91
N GLU A 147 -8.93 8.81 -10.46
CA GLU A 147 -9.33 10.01 -11.24
C GLU A 147 -8.66 10.06 -12.61
N GLU A 148 -7.38 9.67 -12.70
CA GLU A 148 -6.66 9.60 -13.98
C GLU A 148 -7.26 8.53 -14.91
N ILE A 149 -7.61 7.36 -14.38
CA ILE A 149 -8.24 6.28 -15.15
C ILE A 149 -9.60 6.75 -15.69
N VAL A 150 -10.40 7.45 -14.89
CA VAL A 150 -11.69 8.01 -15.34
C VAL A 150 -11.48 8.98 -16.50
N LYS A 151 -10.52 9.91 -16.38
CA LYS A 151 -10.18 10.84 -17.47
C LYS A 151 -9.76 10.13 -18.76
N ARG A 152 -8.96 9.06 -18.64
CA ARG A 152 -8.55 8.24 -19.81
C ARG A 152 -9.73 7.49 -20.43
N LEU A 153 -10.67 7.01 -19.63
CA LEU A 153 -11.89 6.36 -20.11
C LEU A 153 -12.79 7.35 -20.87
N ASP A 154 -12.95 8.57 -20.38
CA ASP A 154 -13.71 9.62 -21.07
C ASP A 154 -13.08 9.98 -22.43
N GLN A 155 -11.75 10.07 -22.49
CA GLN A 155 -11.02 10.27 -23.75
C GLN A 155 -11.23 9.10 -24.72
N PHE A 156 -11.18 7.87 -24.21
CA PHE A 156 -11.40 6.68 -25.02
C PHE A 156 -12.82 6.62 -25.57
N ASP A 157 -13.83 7.00 -24.78
CA ASP A 157 -15.22 7.06 -25.25
C ASP A 157 -15.40 8.12 -26.34
N GLY A 158 -14.76 9.29 -26.19
CA GLY A 158 -14.70 10.32 -27.23
C GLY A 158 -14.09 9.79 -28.54
N MET A 159 -12.95 9.11 -28.46
CA MET A 159 -12.28 8.52 -29.62
C MET A 159 -13.14 7.41 -30.26
N LYS A 160 -13.79 6.57 -29.45
CA LYS A 160 -14.72 5.53 -29.94
C LYS A 160 -15.83 6.17 -30.76
N ASN A 161 -16.45 7.24 -30.26
CA ASN A 161 -17.53 7.92 -30.96
C ASN A 161 -17.05 8.57 -32.28
N GLU A 162 -15.83 9.11 -32.32
CA GLU A 162 -15.22 9.62 -33.55
C GLU A 162 -14.98 8.50 -34.58
N VAL A 163 -14.50 7.33 -34.15
CA VAL A 163 -14.29 6.17 -35.04
C VAL A 163 -15.62 5.69 -35.61
N VAL A 164 -16.68 5.62 -34.79
CA VAL A 164 -18.04 5.26 -35.25
C VAL A 164 -18.52 6.24 -36.32
N LEU A 165 -18.37 7.55 -36.09
CA LEU A 165 -18.75 8.57 -37.07
C LEU A 165 -17.99 8.42 -38.39
N ARG A 166 -16.67 8.14 -38.34
CA ARG A 166 -15.86 7.91 -39.55
C ARG A 166 -16.29 6.64 -40.29
N LEU A 167 -16.68 5.59 -39.57
CA LEU A 167 -17.19 4.35 -40.17
C LEU A 167 -18.52 4.59 -40.89
N GLU A 168 -19.43 5.38 -40.31
CA GLU A 168 -20.68 5.78 -40.96
C GLU A 168 -20.41 6.55 -42.27
N GLN A 169 -19.48 7.51 -42.24
CA GLN A 169 -19.05 8.26 -43.44
C GLN A 169 -18.42 7.36 -44.51
N LEU A 170 -17.60 6.39 -44.11
CA LEU A 170 -17.05 5.41 -45.05
C LEU A 170 -18.17 4.55 -45.65
N GLY A 171 -19.20 4.22 -44.88
CA GLY A 171 -20.41 3.56 -45.36
C GLY A 171 -21.08 4.34 -46.49
N THR A 172 -21.33 5.64 -46.29
CA THR A 172 -21.96 6.49 -47.31
C THR A 172 -21.10 6.64 -48.57
N VAL A 173 -19.78 6.83 -48.40
CA VAL A 173 -18.86 6.92 -49.56
C VAL A 173 -18.82 5.60 -50.34
N ASN A 174 -18.86 4.47 -49.65
CA ASN A 174 -18.86 3.16 -50.30
C ASN A 174 -20.15 2.91 -51.09
N GLU A 175 -21.31 3.35 -50.57
CA GLU A 175 -22.59 3.34 -51.31
C GLU A 175 -22.51 4.20 -52.57
N GLU A 176 -21.95 5.42 -52.48
CA GLU A 176 -21.76 6.29 -53.66
C GLU A 176 -20.83 5.67 -54.72
N VAL A 177 -19.75 5.02 -54.28
CA VAL A 177 -18.83 4.31 -55.20
C VAL A 177 -19.53 3.16 -55.90
N LEU A 178 -20.34 2.39 -55.17
CA LEU A 178 -21.12 1.28 -55.73
C LEU A 178 -22.09 1.80 -56.81
N GLN A 179 -22.81 2.90 -56.51
CA GLN A 179 -23.71 3.53 -57.47
C GLN A 179 -22.98 4.02 -58.73
N LYS A 180 -21.80 4.63 -58.59
CA LYS A 180 -21.00 5.05 -59.75
C LYS A 180 -20.45 3.86 -60.55
N MET A 181 -20.11 2.76 -59.88
CA MET A 181 -19.65 1.55 -60.54
C MET A 181 -20.77 0.93 -61.38
N ASP A 182 -22.00 0.90 -60.86
CA ASP A 182 -23.18 0.46 -61.61
C ASP A 182 -23.43 1.36 -62.84
N GLN A 183 -23.39 2.68 -62.68
CA GLN A 183 -23.51 3.62 -63.80
C GLN A 183 -22.41 3.41 -64.87
N GLN A 184 -21.19 3.14 -64.44
CA GLN A 184 -20.08 2.86 -65.35
C GLN A 184 -20.29 1.53 -66.09
N HIS A 185 -20.82 0.51 -65.39
CA HIS A 185 -21.17 -0.78 -66.00
C HIS A 185 -22.22 -0.63 -67.09
N ASP A 186 -23.28 0.15 -66.83
CA ASP A 186 -24.34 0.46 -67.81
C ASP A 186 -23.76 1.19 -69.04
N LEU A 187 -22.87 2.15 -68.83
CA LEU A 187 -22.21 2.86 -69.93
C LEU A 187 -21.34 1.92 -70.78
N HIS A 188 -20.56 1.04 -70.14
CA HIS A 188 -19.77 0.03 -70.83
C HIS A 188 -20.63 -0.95 -71.62
N HIS A 189 -21.77 -1.38 -71.06
CA HIS A 189 -22.73 -2.22 -71.77
C HIS A 189 -23.27 -1.51 -73.02
N HIS A 190 -23.66 -0.25 -72.91
CA HIS A 190 -24.14 0.53 -74.06
C HIS A 190 -23.05 0.72 -75.12
N MET A 191 -21.80 0.99 -74.70
CA MET A 191 -20.66 1.06 -75.62
C MET A 191 -20.41 -0.26 -76.35
N ALA A 192 -20.50 -1.40 -75.64
CA ALA A 192 -20.35 -2.72 -76.25
C ALA A 192 -21.44 -2.97 -77.31
N GLU A 193 -22.69 -2.62 -77.01
CA GLU A 193 -23.81 -2.73 -77.96
C GLU A 193 -23.61 -1.84 -79.20
N GLN A 194 -23.17 -0.59 -79.02
CA GLN A 194 -22.82 0.29 -80.14
C GLN A 194 -21.65 -0.27 -80.97
N MET A 195 -20.64 -0.84 -80.31
CA MET A 195 -19.50 -1.46 -80.99
C MET A 195 -19.94 -2.65 -81.84
N THR A 196 -20.85 -3.50 -81.33
CA THR A 196 -21.41 -4.62 -82.10
C THR A 196 -22.16 -4.15 -83.34
N VAL A 197 -22.93 -3.05 -83.25
CA VAL A 197 -23.62 -2.47 -84.40
C VAL A 197 -22.61 -1.94 -85.44
N ILE A 198 -21.54 -1.28 -84.99
CA ILE A 198 -20.47 -0.81 -85.88
C ILE A 198 -19.79 -1.99 -86.58
N GLU A 199 -19.46 -3.07 -85.86
CA GLU A 199 -18.87 -4.28 -86.44
C GLU A 199 -19.77 -4.91 -87.52
N GLU A 200 -21.07 -5.02 -87.26
CA GLU A 200 -22.05 -5.53 -88.23
C GLU A 200 -22.12 -4.67 -89.49
N THR A 201 -22.21 -3.33 -89.34
CA THR A 201 -22.24 -2.40 -90.48
C THR A 201 -20.94 -2.42 -91.28
N GLN A 202 -19.77 -2.52 -90.62
CA GLN A 202 -18.48 -2.66 -91.28
C GLN A 202 -18.40 -3.97 -92.07
N GLN A 203 -18.91 -5.07 -91.50
CA GLN A 203 -18.95 -6.36 -92.19
C GLN A 203 -19.89 -6.34 -93.40
N GLU A 204 -21.01 -5.60 -93.33
CA GLU A 204 -21.89 -5.37 -94.48
C GLU A 204 -21.20 -4.55 -95.58
N VAL A 205 -20.53 -3.45 -95.21
CA VAL A 205 -19.77 -2.62 -96.16
C VAL A 205 -18.68 -3.45 -96.85
N LEU A 206 -17.92 -4.26 -96.10
CA LEU A 206 -16.91 -5.16 -96.68
C LEU A 206 -17.52 -6.14 -97.69
N LYS A 207 -18.63 -6.81 -97.33
CA LYS A 207 -19.35 -7.70 -98.27
C LYS A 207 -19.79 -6.98 -99.55
N ARG A 208 -20.23 -5.72 -99.44
CA ARG A 208 -20.62 -4.90 -100.61
C ARG A 208 -19.41 -4.54 -101.47
N VAL A 209 -18.29 -4.19 -100.85
CA VAL A 209 -17.02 -3.89 -101.55
C VAL A 209 -16.53 -5.12 -102.29
N ASP A 210 -16.47 -6.29 -101.64
CA ASP A 210 -16.07 -7.56 -102.26
C ASP A 210 -16.96 -7.91 -103.47
N HIS A 211 -18.27 -7.70 -103.34
CA HIS A 211 -19.21 -7.92 -104.45
C HIS A 211 -18.96 -6.98 -105.62
N GLN A 212 -18.70 -5.70 -105.34
CA GLN A 212 -18.37 -4.70 -106.36
C GLN A 212 -17.03 -4.99 -107.03
N GLU A 213 -16.03 -5.43 -106.26
CA GLU A 213 -14.72 -5.85 -106.78
C GLU A 213 -14.88 -7.02 -107.75
N GLY A 214 -15.60 -8.08 -107.35
CA GLY A 214 -15.87 -9.21 -108.23
C GLY A 214 -16.70 -8.87 -109.49
N PHE A 215 -17.62 -7.89 -109.41
CA PHE A 215 -18.32 -7.38 -110.59
C PHE A 215 -17.39 -6.57 -111.50
N MET A 216 -16.53 -5.74 -110.92
CA MET A 216 -15.56 -4.93 -111.67
C MET A 216 -14.54 -5.80 -112.39
N GLU A 217 -14.04 -6.86 -111.75
CA GLU A 217 -13.16 -7.87 -112.35
C GLU A 217 -13.83 -8.55 -113.55
N LYS A 218 -15.12 -8.93 -113.42
CA LYS A 218 -15.91 -9.44 -114.56
C LYS A 218 -16.02 -8.41 -115.70
N MET A 219 -16.26 -7.14 -115.39
CA MET A 219 -16.29 -6.09 -116.43
C MET A 219 -14.94 -5.91 -117.10
N ILE A 220 -13.83 -5.92 -116.35
CA ILE A 220 -12.46 -5.86 -116.90
C ILE A 220 -12.23 -7.03 -117.85
N HIS A 221 -12.57 -8.26 -117.45
CA HIS A 221 -12.48 -9.43 -118.33
C HIS A 221 -13.33 -9.30 -119.61
N GLN A 222 -14.53 -8.72 -119.51
CA GLN A 222 -15.36 -8.46 -120.69
C GLN A 222 -14.74 -7.40 -121.61
N ILE A 223 -14.17 -6.32 -121.05
CA ILE A 223 -13.45 -5.30 -121.82
C ILE A 223 -12.24 -5.90 -122.51
N ASP A 224 -11.46 -6.72 -121.82
CA ASP A 224 -10.31 -7.41 -122.40
C ASP A 224 -10.72 -8.40 -123.49
N HIS A 225 -11.85 -9.11 -123.32
CA HIS A 225 -12.42 -9.96 -124.35
C HIS A 225 -12.83 -9.15 -125.59
N VAL A 226 -13.50 -8.01 -125.41
CA VAL A 226 -13.84 -7.10 -126.52
C VAL A 226 -12.58 -6.55 -127.21
N ARG A 227 -11.57 -6.16 -126.42
CA ARG A 227 -10.27 -5.72 -126.94
C ARG A 227 -9.60 -6.81 -127.77
N PHE A 228 -9.62 -8.06 -127.29
CA PHE A 228 -9.11 -9.22 -128.03
C PHE A 228 -9.84 -9.43 -129.35
N ILE A 229 -11.18 -9.41 -129.36
CA ILE A 229 -12.00 -9.52 -130.58
C ILE A 229 -11.67 -8.39 -131.56
N LEU A 230 -11.55 -7.15 -131.07
CA LEU A 230 -11.20 -6.00 -131.90
C LEU A 230 -9.81 -6.15 -132.50
N PHE A 231 -8.83 -6.60 -131.72
CA PHE A 231 -7.47 -6.85 -132.19
C PHE A 231 -7.45 -7.93 -133.27
N GLU A 232 -8.11 -9.06 -133.04
CA GLU A 232 -8.23 -10.16 -134.02
C GLU A 232 -8.90 -9.68 -135.31
N ARG A 233 -10.02 -8.96 -135.21
CA ARG A 233 -10.74 -8.43 -136.39
C ARG A 233 -9.94 -7.38 -137.13
N THR A 234 -9.24 -6.50 -136.43
CA THR A 234 -8.38 -5.46 -137.03
C THR A 234 -7.20 -6.11 -137.75
N ASN A 235 -6.55 -7.10 -137.12
CA ASN A 235 -5.46 -7.87 -137.71
C ASN A 235 -5.91 -8.67 -138.95
N SER A 236 -7.11 -9.28 -138.91
CA SER A 236 -7.71 -9.92 -140.08
C SER A 236 -8.03 -8.92 -141.21
N LEU A 237 -8.45 -7.70 -140.87
CA LEU A 237 -8.68 -6.63 -141.83
C LEU A 237 -7.37 -6.16 -142.46
N GLU A 238 -6.34 -5.97 -141.64
CA GLU A 238 -4.97 -5.64 -142.05
C GLU A 238 -4.45 -6.70 -143.04
N GLU A 239 -4.54 -7.99 -142.70
CA GLU A 239 -4.18 -9.06 -143.63
C GLU A 239 -4.97 -9.03 -144.95
N LYS A 240 -6.26 -8.68 -144.91
CA LYS A 240 -7.08 -8.54 -146.13
C LYS A 240 -6.65 -7.34 -146.97
N ILE A 241 -6.38 -6.20 -146.34
CA ILE A 241 -5.88 -4.99 -147.02
C ILE A 241 -4.50 -5.26 -147.61
N GLU A 242 -3.60 -5.87 -146.85
CA GLU A 242 -2.28 -6.33 -147.30
C GLU A 242 -2.40 -7.22 -148.53
N LYS A 243 -3.29 -8.23 -148.50
CA LYS A 243 -3.59 -9.09 -149.67
C LYS A 243 -4.10 -8.31 -150.87
N VAL A 244 -5.05 -7.38 -150.68
CA VAL A 244 -5.58 -6.52 -151.77
C VAL A 244 -4.48 -5.59 -152.31
N TYR A 245 -3.61 -5.07 -151.44
CA TYR A 245 -2.50 -4.20 -151.82
C TYR A 245 -1.45 -4.97 -152.63
N GLN A 246 -1.08 -6.18 -152.19
CA GLN A 246 -0.21 -7.10 -152.94
C GLN A 246 -0.83 -7.52 -154.29
N GLN A 247 -2.14 -7.77 -154.33
CA GLN A 247 -2.88 -8.02 -155.58
C GLN A 247 -2.87 -6.81 -156.52
N THR A 248 -3.03 -5.60 -155.99
CA THR A 248 -3.01 -4.36 -156.78
C THR A 248 -1.61 -4.03 -157.27
N ILE A 249 -0.58 -4.23 -156.44
CA ILE A 249 0.83 -4.10 -156.84
C ILE A 249 1.18 -5.11 -157.92
N SER A 250 0.79 -6.38 -157.77
CA SER A 250 1.04 -7.41 -158.80
C SER A 250 0.27 -7.13 -160.10
N PHE A 251 -0.92 -6.54 -160.03
CA PHE A 251 -1.67 -6.06 -161.20
C PHE A 251 -0.98 -4.86 -161.88
N ILE A 252 -0.53 -3.87 -161.12
CA ILE A 252 0.22 -2.70 -161.63
C ILE A 252 1.57 -3.13 -162.20
N GLN A 253 2.28 -4.07 -161.54
CA GLN A 253 3.53 -4.62 -162.06
C GLN A 253 3.29 -5.40 -163.36
N LYS A 254 2.22 -6.20 -163.48
CA LYS A 254 1.80 -6.79 -164.76
C LYS A 254 1.54 -5.72 -165.83
N PHE A 255 0.83 -4.65 -165.48
CA PHE A 255 0.53 -3.55 -166.41
C PHE A 255 1.80 -2.80 -166.84
N LYS A 256 2.78 -2.66 -165.95
CA LYS A 256 4.07 -1.99 -166.22
C LYS A 256 5.05 -2.88 -166.98
N SER A 257 4.91 -4.20 -166.90
CA SER A 257 5.73 -5.17 -167.63
C SER A 257 5.23 -5.46 -169.05
N ASP A 258 3.94 -5.22 -169.37
CA ASP A 258 3.36 -5.54 -170.69
C ASP A 258 3.31 -4.37 -171.69
N SER A 259 3.75 -3.16 -171.32
CA SER A 259 3.63 -1.98 -172.19
C SER A 259 4.92 -1.59 -172.94
N ASN A 260 5.76 -2.55 -173.36
CA ASN A 260 6.86 -2.25 -174.29
C ASN A 260 7.31 -3.47 -175.12
N LYS A 261 6.54 -3.83 -176.16
CA LYS A 261 7.08 -4.40 -177.41
C LYS A 261 6.11 -4.18 -178.60
N LYS A 262 6.61 -3.46 -179.61
CA LYS A 262 5.96 -3.02 -180.86
C LYS A 262 5.68 -4.18 -181.84
N PRO A 263 4.65 -4.11 -182.70
CA PRO A 263 4.50 -4.96 -183.88
C PRO A 263 4.88 -4.23 -185.19
N THR A 264 5.34 -5.01 -186.18
CA THR A 264 5.83 -4.56 -187.50
C THR A 264 4.86 -4.99 -188.61
N PHE A 265 4.72 -4.16 -189.65
CA PHE A 265 3.93 -4.36 -190.88
C PHE A 265 4.45 -5.60 -191.69
N VAL A 266 3.62 -6.63 -192.02
CA VAL A 266 2.84 -6.91 -193.29
C VAL A 266 3.69 -7.61 -194.40
N PRO A 267 3.18 -8.39 -195.42
CA PRO A 267 1.80 -8.83 -195.81
C PRO A 267 1.58 -10.34 -196.22
N TYR A 268 0.31 -10.66 -196.55
CA TYR A 268 -0.25 -11.70 -197.48
C TYR A 268 -0.14 -13.21 -197.16
N LYS A 269 -1.29 -13.90 -196.95
CA LYS A 269 -2.12 -14.62 -197.96
C LYS A 269 -3.29 -15.41 -197.32
N GLU A 270 -4.44 -15.41 -198.02
CA GLU A 270 -5.41 -16.50 -198.33
C GLU A 270 -5.85 -17.49 -197.21
N ASN A 271 -7.10 -17.95 -197.06
CA ASN A 271 -8.39 -17.89 -197.78
C ASN A 271 -9.49 -18.41 -196.81
N ASP A 272 -10.75 -18.08 -197.11
CA ASP A 272 -12.04 -18.81 -196.95
C ASP A 272 -12.04 -20.12 -196.13
N GLU A 273 -12.99 -20.44 -195.24
CA GLU A 273 -14.41 -20.10 -195.04
C GLU A 273 -14.75 -19.71 -193.59
#